data_AF-A0A2D7HA01-F1
#
_entry.id   AF-A0A2D7HA01-F1
#
_cell.length_a   1.000
_cell.length_b   1.000
_cell.length_c   1.000
_cell.angle_alpha   90.00
_cell.angle_beta   90.00
_cell.angle_gamma   90.00
#
_symmetry.space_group_name_H-M   'P 1'
#
loop_
_entity.id
_entity.type
_entity.pdbx_description
1 polymer ?
#
loop_
_entity_poly.entity_id
_entity_poly.type
_entity_poly.pdbx_seq_one_letter_code
_entity_poly.pdbx_strand_id
1 'polypeptide(L)'
;MSNDCDSTPGSVMMLSGDLLFCSRVKVAATAAGRQFRMGGQLPDEDTDSIAYVVLDLSTRSGLTNKLVELCREKCPDAKLIAYGPHVDVNKLHAAKTAGIEMVLSNGQFSNQMQAIFDS
;
A
#
# COMPACT_ATOMS: atom_id res chain seq x y z
N MET A 1 -13.05 27.29 -21.26
CA MET A 1 -14.11 26.82 -20.35
C MET A 1 -13.51 25.75 -19.49
N SER A 2 -13.25 26.11 -18.25
CA SER A 2 -12.70 25.26 -17.20
C SER A 2 -13.68 24.15 -16.87
N ASN A 3 -13.18 22.91 -16.83
CA ASN A 3 -13.66 21.92 -15.88
C ASN A 3 -12.44 21.11 -15.44
N ASP A 4 -11.90 21.59 -14.33
CA ASP A 4 -11.16 20.85 -13.32
C ASP A 4 -11.37 19.34 -13.43
N CYS A 5 -10.33 18.64 -13.86
CA CYS A 5 -10.16 17.24 -13.56
C CYS A 5 -8.91 17.17 -12.69
N ASP A 6 -8.97 17.79 -11.51
CA ASP A 6 -8.06 17.45 -10.42
C ASP A 6 -8.41 16.01 -10.01
N SER A 7 -8.01 15.05 -10.84
CA SER A 7 -7.77 13.70 -10.37
C SER A 7 -6.54 13.83 -9.50
N THR A 8 -6.69 14.31 -8.26
CA THR A 8 -5.58 14.37 -7.32
C THR A 8 -4.99 12.96 -7.32
N PRO A 9 -3.72 12.78 -7.73
CA PRO A 9 -3.17 11.44 -7.89
C PRO A 9 -3.23 10.77 -6.53
N GLY A 10 -4.14 9.79 -6.40
CA GLY A 10 -4.57 9.26 -5.11
C GLY A 10 -3.40 8.86 -4.23
N SER A 11 -3.59 9.03 -2.92
CA SER A 11 -2.55 8.90 -1.91
C SER A 11 -2.10 7.45 -1.72
N VAL A 12 -0.85 7.30 -1.29
CA VAL A 12 -0.22 6.03 -0.93
C VAL A 12 -0.18 5.93 0.58
N MET A 13 -0.93 4.98 1.14
CA MET A 13 -0.96 4.69 2.56
C MET A 13 -0.04 3.51 2.89
N MET A 14 0.97 3.72 3.73
CA MET A 14 1.91 2.69 4.12
C MET A 14 1.75 2.30 5.60
N LEU A 15 1.59 1.00 5.82
CA LEU A 15 1.47 0.37 7.12
C LEU A 15 2.69 -0.49 7.39
N SER A 16 3.70 0.12 7.98
CA SER A 16 4.97 -0.52 8.32
C SER A 16 5.56 0.05 9.59
N GLY A 17 6.36 -0.75 10.29
CA GLY A 17 7.24 -0.27 11.36
C GLY A 17 8.65 0.13 10.87
N ASP A 18 8.97 -0.10 9.60
CA ASP A 18 10.29 0.17 9.02
C ASP A 18 10.36 1.56 8.39
N LEU A 19 11.09 2.47 9.06
CA LEU A 19 11.29 3.85 8.60
C LEU A 19 12.19 3.96 7.36
N LEU A 20 13.16 3.04 7.19
CA LEU A 20 14.07 3.07 6.05
C LEU A 20 13.33 2.73 4.77
N PHE A 21 12.49 1.70 4.84
CA PHE A 21 11.67 1.29 3.71
C PHE A 21 10.58 2.32 3.41
N CYS A 22 9.98 2.89 4.45
CA CYS A 22 9.04 3.99 4.37
C CYS A 22 9.60 5.19 3.58
N SER A 23 10.84 5.60 3.86
CA SER A 23 11.51 6.67 3.13
C SER A 23 11.58 6.40 1.61
N ARG A 24 11.87 5.15 1.22
CA ARG A 24 11.94 4.76 -0.21
C ARG A 24 10.57 4.82 -0.88
N VAL A 25 9.55 4.29 -0.23
CA VAL A 25 8.17 4.32 -0.73
C VAL A 25 7.69 5.75 -0.86
N LYS A 26 7.98 6.59 0.14
CA LYS A 26 7.69 8.02 0.09
C LYS A 26 8.30 8.66 -1.15
N VAL A 27 9.59 8.44 -1.40
CA VAL A 27 10.27 8.97 -2.60
C VAL A 27 9.57 8.51 -3.88
N ALA A 28 9.28 7.21 -4.02
CA ALA A 28 8.60 6.67 -5.21
C ALA A 28 7.19 7.26 -5.39
N ALA A 29 6.40 7.36 -4.32
CA ALA A 29 5.06 7.94 -4.35
C ALA A 29 5.11 9.43 -4.74
N THR A 30 6.00 10.21 -4.12
CA THR A 30 6.17 11.63 -4.45
C THR A 30 6.71 11.84 -5.86
N ALA A 31 7.54 10.94 -6.37
CA ALA A 31 8.03 10.98 -7.75
C ALA A 31 6.90 10.78 -8.76
N ALA A 32 5.89 9.97 -8.42
CA ALA A 32 4.64 9.81 -9.17
C ALA A 32 3.62 10.94 -8.92
N GLY A 33 4.00 12.00 -8.20
CA GLY A 33 3.10 13.12 -7.84
C GLY A 33 2.06 12.79 -6.77
N ARG A 34 2.08 11.59 -6.18
CA ARG A 34 1.11 11.12 -5.19
C ARG A 34 1.47 11.59 -3.79
N GLN A 35 0.46 11.82 -2.96
CA GLN A 35 0.68 12.05 -1.53
C GLN A 35 1.07 10.76 -0.81
N PHE A 36 1.98 10.84 0.15
CA PHE A 36 2.41 9.70 0.95
C PHE A 36 1.97 9.87 2.40
N ARG A 37 1.27 8.85 2.94
CA ARG A 37 0.86 8.77 4.34
C ARG A 37 1.40 7.47 4.94
N MET A 38 1.84 7.51 6.18
CA MET A 38 2.28 6.34 6.94
C MET A 38 1.50 6.26 8.23
N GLY A 39 1.13 5.05 8.64
CA GLY A 39 0.43 4.82 9.91
C GLY A 39 0.56 3.39 10.40
N GLY A 40 0.02 3.14 11.59
CA GLY A 40 -0.14 1.77 12.11
C GLY A 40 -1.41 1.08 11.64
N GLN A 41 -2.38 1.85 11.16
CA GLN A 41 -3.70 1.42 10.67
C GLN A 41 -4.16 2.37 9.55
N LEU A 42 -5.15 1.95 8.76
CA LEU A 42 -5.85 2.83 7.83
C LEU A 42 -6.46 4.02 8.58
N PRO A 43 -6.40 5.24 8.01
CA PRO A 43 -7.09 6.37 8.61
C PRO A 43 -8.61 6.16 8.57
N ASP A 44 -9.32 6.84 9.45
CA ASP A 44 -10.79 6.85 9.41
C ASP A 44 -11.36 7.84 8.39
N GLU A 45 -10.54 8.78 7.95
CA GLU A 45 -10.88 9.88 7.03
C GLU A 45 -10.01 9.82 5.77
N ASP A 46 -10.49 10.42 4.67
CA ASP A 46 -9.84 10.45 3.34
C ASP A 46 -9.53 9.07 2.73
N THR A 47 -10.28 8.04 3.12
CA THR A 47 -10.03 6.68 2.63
C THR A 47 -10.35 6.52 1.14
N ASP A 48 -11.34 7.25 0.64
CA ASP A 48 -11.66 7.36 -0.79
C ASP A 48 -10.50 7.91 -1.63
N SER A 49 -9.67 8.78 -1.03
CA SER A 49 -8.53 9.40 -1.69
C SER A 49 -7.29 8.50 -1.69
N ILE A 50 -7.36 7.30 -1.12
CA ILE A 50 -6.24 6.34 -1.08
C ILE A 50 -6.28 5.48 -2.34
N ALA A 51 -5.26 5.60 -3.19
CA ALA A 51 -5.13 4.75 -4.38
C ALA A 51 -4.33 3.46 -4.11
N TYR A 52 -3.39 3.51 -3.15
CA TYR A 52 -2.50 2.39 -2.86
C TYR A 52 -2.36 2.20 -1.35
N VAL A 53 -2.48 0.95 -0.89
CA VAL A 53 -2.24 0.59 0.51
C VAL A 53 -1.13 -0.43 0.56
N VAL A 54 -0.02 -0.07 1.22
CA VAL A 54 1.18 -0.90 1.31
C VAL A 54 1.30 -1.47 2.72
N LEU A 55 1.18 -2.79 2.87
CA LEU A 55 1.30 -3.52 4.13
C LEU A 55 2.65 -4.24 4.25
N ASP A 56 3.33 -4.01 5.35
CA ASP A 56 4.55 -4.73 5.71
C ASP A 56 4.23 -6.01 6.50
N LEU A 57 4.41 -7.17 5.90
CA LEU A 57 4.19 -8.47 6.54
C LEU A 57 5.25 -8.79 7.60
N SER A 58 6.43 -8.15 7.54
CA SER A 58 7.50 -8.36 8.51
C SER A 58 7.08 -7.84 9.89
N THR A 59 6.46 -6.67 9.93
CA THR A 59 6.04 -6.00 11.17
C THR A 59 4.54 -6.10 11.47
N ARG A 60 3.69 -6.32 10.45
CA ARG A 60 2.22 -6.27 10.53
C ARG A 60 1.50 -7.48 9.90
N SER A 61 2.12 -8.65 9.86
CA SER A 61 1.52 -9.88 9.29
C SER A 61 0.17 -10.29 9.90
N GLY A 62 -0.16 -9.90 11.13
CA GLY A 62 -1.45 -10.19 11.75
C GLY A 62 -2.61 -9.28 11.32
N LEU A 63 -2.34 -8.19 10.60
CA LEU A 63 -3.36 -7.21 10.21
C LEU A 63 -3.97 -7.46 8.83
N THR A 64 -3.41 -8.40 8.06
CA THR A 64 -3.76 -8.62 6.66
C THR A 64 -5.25 -8.84 6.41
N ASN A 65 -5.91 -9.75 7.14
CA ASN A 65 -7.35 -10.02 6.95
C ASN A 65 -8.19 -8.78 7.24
N LYS A 66 -7.95 -8.15 8.41
CA LYS A 66 -8.66 -6.93 8.81
C LYS A 66 -8.43 -5.79 7.82
N LEU A 67 -7.24 -5.71 7.24
CA LEU A 67 -6.91 -4.68 6.25
C LEU A 67 -7.68 -4.86 4.95
N VAL A 68 -7.79 -6.11 4.46
CA VAL A 68 -8.56 -6.40 3.24
C VAL A 68 -10.03 -6.06 3.45
N GLU A 69 -10.60 -6.42 4.60
CA GLU A 69 -11.98 -6.06 4.94
C GLU A 69 -12.17 -4.54 5.02
N LEU A 70 -11.27 -3.83 5.73
CA LEU A 70 -11.30 -2.37 5.83
C LEU A 70 -11.17 -1.69 4.47
N CYS A 71 -10.26 -2.14 3.61
CA CYS A 71 -10.14 -1.57 2.27
C CYS A 71 -11.35 -1.87 1.41
N ARG A 72 -11.92 -3.09 1.48
CA ARG A 72 -13.18 -3.37 0.77
C ARG A 72 -14.33 -2.47 1.20
N GLU A 73 -14.38 -2.10 2.48
CA GLU A 73 -15.44 -1.24 3.03
C GLU A 73 -15.19 0.25 2.76
N LYS A 74 -13.94 0.71 2.94
CA LYS A 74 -13.59 2.14 2.96
C LYS A 74 -12.91 2.67 1.69
N CYS A 75 -12.21 1.81 0.95
CA CYS A 75 -11.46 2.15 -0.27
C CYS A 75 -11.47 0.97 -1.26
N PRO A 76 -12.64 0.62 -1.84
CA PRO A 76 -12.75 -0.56 -2.68
C PRO A 76 -11.87 -0.49 -3.95
N ASP A 77 -11.56 0.72 -4.40
CA ASP A 77 -10.70 1.00 -5.56
C ASP A 77 -9.20 1.06 -5.21
N ALA A 78 -8.83 1.02 -3.93
CA ALA A 78 -7.44 1.07 -3.52
C ALA A 78 -6.72 -0.27 -3.79
N LYS A 79 -5.54 -0.19 -4.42
CA LYS A 79 -4.71 -1.37 -4.64
C LYS A 79 -3.99 -1.77 -3.36
N LEU A 80 -4.35 -2.94 -2.83
CA LEU A 80 -3.70 -3.53 -1.67
C LEU A 80 -2.42 -4.27 -2.07
N ILE A 81 -1.30 -3.84 -1.52
CA ILE A 81 0.02 -4.39 -1.78
C ILE A 81 0.60 -4.86 -0.45
N ALA A 82 0.92 -6.13 -0.33
CA ALA A 82 1.70 -6.64 0.80
C ALA A 82 3.12 -6.97 0.38
N TYR A 83 4.08 -6.61 1.23
CA TYR A 83 5.47 -6.98 1.02
C TYR A 83 6.09 -7.59 2.27
N GLY A 84 7.05 -8.50 2.08
CA GLY A 84 7.76 -9.13 3.19
C GLY A 84 8.99 -9.93 2.78
N PRO A 85 9.76 -10.45 3.76
CA PRO A 85 10.93 -11.28 3.50
C PRO A 85 10.52 -12.61 2.83
N HIS A 86 11.24 -12.98 1.78
CA HIS A 86 10.98 -14.16 0.94
C HIS A 86 11.00 -15.50 1.70
N VAL A 87 11.68 -15.53 2.85
CA VAL A 87 11.82 -16.73 3.71
C VAL A 87 10.54 -17.10 4.45
N ASP A 88 9.52 -16.24 4.43
CA ASP A 88 8.24 -16.43 5.12
C ASP A 88 7.10 -16.69 4.11
N VAL A 89 7.25 -17.74 3.30
CA VAL A 89 6.26 -18.15 2.28
C VAL A 89 4.86 -18.31 2.88
N ASN A 90 4.77 -18.77 4.14
CA ASN A 90 3.51 -18.86 4.88
C ASN A 90 2.81 -17.50 5.04
N LYS A 91 3.55 -16.42 5.30
CA LYS A 91 2.98 -15.07 5.45
C LYS A 91 2.52 -14.51 4.10
N LEU A 92 3.26 -14.78 3.03
CA LEU A 92 2.86 -14.38 1.67
C LEU A 92 1.62 -15.15 1.21
N HIS A 93 1.55 -16.45 1.49
CA HIS A 93 0.37 -17.27 1.22
C HIS A 93 -0.83 -16.83 2.05
N ALA A 94 -0.64 -16.51 3.33
CA ALA A 94 -1.70 -15.96 4.18
C ALA A 94 -2.22 -14.63 3.61
N ALA A 95 -1.33 -13.75 3.15
CA ALA A 95 -1.71 -12.49 2.51
C ALA A 95 -2.54 -12.69 1.24
N LYS A 96 -2.11 -13.62 0.38
CA LYS A 96 -2.84 -13.95 -0.84
C LYS A 96 -4.20 -14.59 -0.54
N THR A 97 -4.25 -15.48 0.47
CA THR A 97 -5.49 -16.14 0.92
C THR A 97 -6.46 -15.14 1.56
N ALA A 98 -5.93 -14.09 2.21
CA ALA A 98 -6.73 -13.00 2.75
C ALA A 98 -7.42 -12.15 1.68
N GLY A 99 -6.98 -12.25 0.42
CA GLY A 99 -7.49 -11.45 -0.68
C GLY A 99 -6.65 -10.22 -1.03
N ILE A 100 -5.37 -10.17 -0.61
CA ILE A 100 -4.44 -9.15 -1.08
C ILE A 100 -4.10 -9.41 -2.55
N GLU A 101 -4.35 -8.40 -3.39
CA GLU A 101 -4.19 -8.49 -4.84
C GLU A 101 -2.71 -8.63 -5.25
N MET A 102 -1.82 -7.87 -4.60
CA MET A 102 -0.40 -7.85 -4.93
C MET A 102 0.46 -8.21 -3.73
N VAL A 103 1.11 -9.38 -3.77
CA VAL A 103 2.01 -9.85 -2.70
C VAL A 103 3.42 -9.99 -3.26
N LEU A 104 4.36 -9.17 -2.77
CA LEU A 104 5.71 -9.03 -3.30
C LEU A 104 6.75 -9.32 -2.21
N SER A 105 7.97 -9.69 -2.59
CA SER A 105 9.10 -9.71 -1.64
C SER A 105 9.67 -8.31 -1.45
N ASN A 106 10.43 -8.07 -0.36
CA ASN A 106 11.10 -6.77 -0.14
C ASN A 106 11.89 -6.29 -1.37
N GLY A 107 12.62 -7.20 -2.03
CA GLY A 107 13.38 -6.88 -3.25
C GLY A 107 12.48 -6.59 -4.45
N GLN A 108 11.43 -7.37 -4.66
CA GLN A 108 10.48 -7.16 -5.75
C GLN A 108 9.74 -5.84 -5.60
N PHE A 109 9.21 -5.56 -4.41
CA PHE A 109 8.52 -4.30 -4.14
C PHE A 109 9.48 -3.11 -4.25
N SER A 110 10.73 -3.23 -3.77
CA SER A 110 11.72 -2.15 -3.95
C SER A 110 12.03 -1.82 -5.40
N ASN A 111 11.99 -2.81 -6.29
CA ASN A 111 12.22 -2.60 -7.72
C ASN A 111 10.96 -2.15 -8.47
N GLN A 112 9.78 -2.57 -8.01
CA GLN A 112 8.51 -2.31 -8.70
C GLN A 112 7.76 -1.09 -8.17
N MET A 113 8.03 -0.59 -6.95
CA MET A 113 7.26 0.49 -6.32
C MET A 113 7.15 1.75 -7.19
N GLN A 114 8.20 2.08 -7.96
CA GLN A 114 8.15 3.21 -8.89
C GLN A 114 7.14 2.96 -10.01
N ALA A 115 7.26 1.82 -10.70
CA ALA A 115 6.33 1.46 -11.79
C ALA A 115 4.89 1.28 -11.30
N ILE A 116 4.70 0.78 -10.08
CA ILE A 116 3.38 0.61 -9.46
C ILE A 116 2.71 1.97 -9.22
N PHE A 117 3.43 2.94 -8.68
CA PHE A 117 2.86 4.26 -8.38
C PHE A 117 2.73 5.15 -9.61
N ASP A 118 3.50 4.89 -10.66
CA ASP A 118 3.41 5.60 -11.96
C ASP A 118 2.18 5.18 -12.80
N SER A 119 1.53 4.05 -12.44
CA SER A 119 0.26 3.60 -13.05
C SER A 119 -0.97 4.34 -12.58
#